data_AF-A0A9C9N3H6-F1
#
_entry.id   AF-A0A9C9N3H6-F1
#
_cell.length_a   1.000
_cell.length_b   1.000
_cell.length_c   1.000
_cell.angle_alpha   90.00
_cell.angle_beta   90.00
_cell.angle_gamma   90.00
#
_symmetry.space_group_name_H-M   'P 1'
#
loop_
_entity.id
_entity.type
_entity.pdbx_description
1 polymer ?
#
loop_
_entity_poly.entity_id
_entity_poly.type
_entity_poly.pdbx_seq_one_letter_code
_entity_poly.pdbx_strand_id
1 'polypeptide(L)'
;MRKRGLLAICVGVGLLLTACQPTGPAPTPVLTATPEATPTPVAFHLAADGSGHYATLEEAIQNVPDGAVIQLGTGIFFVAGPLDIDKPVRLVGVGIENTAIVGQVGDYVVRFVGEGPFAAEGITFLRKGQAVGDVVIVEGGEIAFVGCQFAGGVDEGDQGMGIGLRLEGNTTGLVKDSTVTENDSMGIAVRDQAQPRLESNAVINNRGVGIGYFDEAGGMAFQNQCTRNVVGVYLDQLAEPTLTENVCVNNHWDGIAYWGDAGGLARRNTCTGNEKTGIYIGGQARPLLEGNVCSDNEGIGIVFVGQAGGLAHQNECSRNQLHGIVVDEEAHPTLEKNVCADNQEAGIAYFGAASGTVRRNECVGNLVSGIYVAETASPDLDDNDCHDNGVEDIRDLR
;
A
#
# COMPACT_ATOMS: atom_id res chain seq x y z
N MET A 1 45.95 8.00 40.07
CA MET A 1 45.06 6.83 40.19
C MET A 1 44.42 6.59 38.83
N ARG A 2 44.94 5.60 38.10
CA ARG A 2 44.54 5.18 36.75
C ARG A 2 44.02 3.75 36.87
N LYS A 3 42.90 3.42 36.23
CA LYS A 3 42.61 2.06 35.75
C LYS A 3 41.99 2.18 34.36
N ARG A 4 42.85 2.03 33.34
CA ARG A 4 42.47 1.63 31.99
C ARG A 4 42.54 0.10 31.96
N GLY A 5 41.43 -0.57 31.70
CA GLY A 5 41.40 -2.01 31.47
C GLY A 5 41.91 -2.31 30.07
N LEU A 6 43.05 -2.97 29.98
CA LEU A 6 43.66 -3.50 28.76
C LEU A 6 43.13 -4.93 28.59
N LEU A 7 42.31 -5.19 27.58
CA LEU A 7 41.88 -6.55 27.25
C LEU A 7 42.89 -7.13 26.25
N ALA A 8 43.65 -8.12 26.69
CA ALA A 8 44.62 -8.86 25.88
C ALA A 8 43.91 -9.88 25.00
N ILE A 9 44.17 -9.81 23.69
CA ILE A 9 43.74 -10.81 22.70
C ILE A 9 44.81 -11.91 22.68
N CYS A 10 44.49 -13.07 23.25
CA CYS A 10 45.29 -14.28 23.12
C CYS A 10 44.81 -15.08 21.90
N VAL A 11 45.63 -15.13 20.85
CA VAL A 11 45.44 -16.01 19.69
C VAL A 11 45.88 -17.42 20.08
N GLY A 12 44.93 -18.33 20.26
CA GLY A 12 45.17 -19.76 20.45
C GLY A 12 44.86 -20.53 19.17
N VAL A 13 45.90 -21.02 18.50
CA VAL A 13 45.79 -21.95 17.36
C VAL A 13 45.41 -23.33 17.90
N GLY A 14 44.18 -23.76 17.66
CA GLY A 14 43.69 -25.10 18.00
C GLY A 14 43.65 -26.01 16.78
N LEU A 15 44.52 -27.02 16.75
CA LEU A 15 44.45 -28.16 15.80
C LEU A 15 43.15 -28.94 16.03
N LEU A 16 42.33 -29.08 14.98
CA LEU A 16 41.20 -30.02 14.94
C LEU A 16 41.71 -31.42 14.58
N LEU A 17 41.82 -32.29 15.59
CA LEU A 17 41.91 -33.75 15.43
C LEU A 17 40.50 -34.32 15.54
N THR A 18 39.97 -34.82 14.43
CA THR A 18 38.68 -35.51 14.37
C THR A 18 38.80 -36.94 14.92
N ALA A 19 38.26 -37.16 16.11
CA ALA A 19 38.02 -38.49 16.65
C ALA A 19 36.54 -38.88 16.41
N CYS A 20 36.29 -39.87 15.56
CA CYS A 20 34.97 -40.49 15.42
C CYS A 20 34.60 -41.23 16.70
N GLN A 21 33.52 -40.80 17.37
CA GLN A 21 32.82 -41.61 18.37
C GLN A 21 31.64 -42.35 17.72
N PRO A 22 31.31 -43.57 18.17
CA PRO A 22 30.20 -44.35 17.64
C PRO A 22 28.84 -43.78 18.07
N THR A 23 27.93 -43.65 17.11
CA THR A 23 26.55 -43.16 17.26
C THR A 23 25.72 -44.10 18.13
N GLY A 24 25.04 -43.56 19.15
CA GLY A 24 23.99 -44.26 19.90
C GLY A 24 22.74 -44.54 19.06
N PRO A 25 21.81 -45.40 19.52
CA PRO A 25 20.63 -45.78 18.75
C PRO A 25 19.70 -44.59 18.55
N ALA A 26 19.13 -44.50 17.34
CA ALA A 26 18.22 -43.45 16.93
C ALA A 26 17.00 -43.35 17.88
N PRO A 27 16.53 -42.13 18.21
CA PRO A 27 15.31 -41.95 18.98
C PRO A 27 14.10 -42.50 18.19
N THR A 28 13.30 -43.31 18.85
CA THR A 28 12.02 -43.82 18.35
C THR A 28 11.12 -42.64 17.95
N PRO A 29 10.48 -42.65 16.76
CA PRO A 29 9.58 -41.59 16.37
C PRO A 29 8.38 -41.58 17.32
N VAL A 30 8.21 -40.50 18.06
CA VAL A 30 6.96 -40.20 18.75
C VAL A 30 5.94 -39.92 17.66
N LEU A 31 4.93 -40.78 17.54
CA LEU A 31 3.75 -40.52 16.72
C LEU A 31 3.12 -39.22 17.20
N THR A 32 3.37 -38.13 16.49
CA THR A 32 2.63 -36.88 16.62
C THR A 32 1.16 -37.20 16.37
N ALA A 33 0.31 -36.80 17.32
CA ALA A 33 -1.12 -36.88 17.16
C ALA A 33 -1.51 -36.25 15.82
N THR A 34 -2.31 -36.97 15.04
CA THR A 34 -2.99 -36.47 13.85
C THR A 34 -3.58 -35.08 14.17
N PRO A 35 -3.42 -34.05 13.31
CA PRO A 35 -4.10 -32.78 13.53
C PRO A 35 -5.58 -33.08 13.69
N GLU A 36 -6.14 -32.66 14.82
CA GLU A 36 -7.57 -32.76 15.09
C GLU A 36 -8.29 -32.08 13.92
N ALA A 37 -9.18 -32.82 13.26
CA ALA A 37 -9.89 -32.32 12.08
C ALA A 37 -10.58 -31.01 12.46
N THR A 38 -10.24 -29.92 11.76
CA THR A 38 -10.91 -28.64 11.93
C THR A 38 -12.42 -28.88 11.79
N PRO A 39 -13.25 -28.58 12.80
CA PRO A 39 -14.67 -28.88 12.73
C PRO A 39 -15.26 -28.23 11.49
N THR A 40 -16.04 -29.01 10.71
CA THR A 40 -16.73 -28.50 9.52
C THR A 40 -17.56 -27.27 9.93
N PRO A 41 -17.33 -26.09 9.34
CA PRO A 41 -18.05 -24.90 9.73
C PRO A 41 -19.56 -25.09 9.58
N VAL A 42 -20.33 -24.67 10.59
CA VAL A 42 -21.80 -24.72 10.52
C VAL A 42 -22.26 -23.68 9.50
N ALA A 43 -22.86 -24.14 8.41
CA ALA A 43 -23.33 -23.29 7.32
C ALA A 43 -24.82 -22.97 7.46
N PHE A 44 -25.16 -21.68 7.38
CA PHE A 44 -26.51 -21.15 7.41
C PHE A 44 -26.82 -20.48 6.08
N HIS A 45 -27.96 -20.81 5.47
CA HIS A 45 -28.39 -20.23 4.21
C HIS A 45 -29.38 -19.09 4.43
N LEU A 46 -29.18 -17.99 3.69
CA LEU A 46 -30.04 -16.81 3.71
C LEU A 46 -30.37 -16.40 2.27
N ALA A 47 -31.66 -16.29 1.94
CA ALA A 47 -32.12 -15.76 0.66
C ALA A 47 -32.59 -14.30 0.81
N ALA A 48 -32.43 -13.51 -0.25
CA ALA A 48 -32.77 -12.09 -0.22
C ALA A 48 -34.28 -11.80 -0.07
N ASP A 49 -35.14 -12.79 -0.32
CA ASP A 49 -36.59 -12.69 -0.08
C ASP A 49 -37.00 -12.99 1.37
N GLY A 50 -36.03 -13.21 2.25
CA GLY A 50 -36.23 -13.55 3.66
C GLY A 50 -36.52 -15.03 3.92
N SER A 51 -36.46 -15.88 2.90
CA SER A 51 -36.46 -17.34 3.09
C SER A 51 -35.07 -17.84 3.50
N GLY A 52 -35.01 -19.02 4.11
CA GLY A 52 -33.76 -19.61 4.63
C GLY A 52 -33.81 -19.84 6.14
N HIS A 53 -32.66 -19.76 6.80
CA HIS A 53 -32.53 -20.03 8.24
C HIS A 53 -32.95 -18.84 9.11
N TYR A 54 -32.79 -17.62 8.59
CA TYR A 54 -33.16 -16.37 9.24
C TYR A 54 -33.88 -15.48 8.22
N ALA A 55 -34.65 -14.49 8.69
CA ALA A 55 -35.38 -13.60 7.79
C ALA A 55 -34.51 -12.45 7.27
N THR A 56 -33.51 -12.03 8.05
CA THR A 56 -32.59 -10.94 7.69
C THR A 56 -31.14 -11.27 8.04
N LEU A 57 -30.21 -10.49 7.48
CA LEU A 57 -28.79 -10.65 7.76
C LEU A 57 -28.46 -10.26 9.20
N GLU A 58 -29.09 -9.22 9.72
CA GLU A 58 -28.91 -8.77 11.10
C GLU A 58 -29.33 -9.86 12.09
N GLU A 59 -30.47 -10.51 11.85
CA GLU A 59 -30.93 -11.64 12.67
C GLU A 59 -29.95 -12.82 12.58
N ALA A 60 -29.42 -13.13 11.39
CA ALA A 60 -28.44 -14.18 11.21
C ALA A 60 -27.16 -13.90 12.02
N ILE A 61 -26.55 -12.72 11.86
CA ILE A 61 -25.33 -12.32 12.60
C ILE A 61 -25.51 -12.45 14.12
N GLN A 62 -26.66 -12.01 14.64
CA GLN A 62 -26.95 -12.07 16.08
C GLN A 62 -27.01 -13.51 16.60
N ASN A 63 -27.59 -14.43 15.83
CA ASN A 63 -27.99 -15.75 16.33
C ASN A 63 -27.06 -16.90 15.92
N VAL A 64 -26.22 -16.73 14.89
CA VAL A 64 -25.24 -17.77 14.53
C VAL A 64 -24.15 -17.88 15.60
N PRO A 65 -23.60 -19.10 15.83
CA PRO A 65 -22.44 -19.28 16.70
C PRO A 65 -21.18 -18.67 16.08
N ASP A 66 -20.20 -18.38 16.92
CA ASP A 66 -18.88 -17.91 16.50
C ASP A 66 -18.24 -18.88 15.48
N GLY A 67 -17.67 -18.31 14.42
CA GLY A 67 -17.04 -19.06 13.33
C GLY A 67 -18.02 -19.67 12.32
N ALA A 68 -19.31 -19.36 12.43
CA ALA A 68 -20.31 -19.82 11.45
C ALA A 68 -20.05 -19.25 10.04
N VAL A 69 -20.55 -20.00 9.04
CA VAL A 69 -20.58 -19.56 7.65
C VAL A 69 -22.01 -19.19 7.28
N ILE A 70 -22.24 -17.96 6.83
CA ILE A 70 -23.53 -17.52 6.29
C ILE A 70 -23.41 -17.46 4.77
N GLN A 71 -24.16 -18.32 4.09
CA GLN A 71 -24.26 -18.35 2.63
C GLN A 71 -25.43 -17.49 2.16
N LEU A 72 -25.10 -16.40 1.48
CA LEU A 72 -26.02 -15.44 0.93
C LEU A 72 -26.36 -15.83 -0.51
N GLY A 73 -27.65 -16.08 -0.77
CA GLY A 73 -28.15 -16.33 -2.12
C GLY A 73 -28.08 -15.10 -3.03
N THR A 74 -28.62 -15.24 -4.24
CA THR A 74 -28.76 -14.12 -5.17
C THR A 74 -29.76 -13.09 -4.64
N GLY A 75 -29.41 -11.82 -4.74
CA GLY A 75 -30.27 -10.68 -4.44
C GLY A 75 -29.61 -9.62 -3.57
N ILE A 76 -30.46 -8.71 -3.08
CA ILE A 76 -30.05 -7.58 -2.25
C ILE A 76 -30.48 -7.84 -0.81
N PHE A 77 -29.51 -7.87 0.09
CA PHE A 77 -29.69 -7.92 1.54
C PHE A 77 -29.62 -6.50 2.07
N PHE A 78 -30.78 -5.87 2.20
CA PHE A 78 -30.87 -4.53 2.79
C PHE A 78 -30.61 -4.60 4.29
N VAL A 79 -29.67 -3.79 4.77
CA VAL A 79 -29.49 -3.56 6.21
C VAL A 79 -30.27 -2.32 6.62
N ALA A 80 -31.20 -2.48 7.56
CA ALA A 80 -32.14 -1.41 7.94
C ALA A 80 -31.45 -0.26 8.73
N GLY A 81 -30.31 -0.56 9.33
CA GLY A 81 -29.40 0.38 9.98
C GLY A 81 -27.97 -0.11 9.86
N PRO A 82 -27.00 0.58 10.49
CA PRO A 82 -25.61 0.12 10.52
C PRO A 82 -25.51 -1.28 11.11
N LEU A 83 -24.84 -2.20 10.43
CA LEU A 83 -24.67 -3.58 10.87
C LEU A 83 -23.32 -3.76 11.57
N ASP A 84 -23.38 -3.91 12.89
CA ASP A 84 -22.22 -4.29 13.71
C ASP A 84 -22.03 -5.81 13.71
N ILE A 85 -20.79 -6.23 13.52
CA ILE A 85 -20.34 -7.63 13.65
C ILE A 85 -19.24 -7.65 14.72
N ASP A 86 -19.49 -8.36 15.81
CA ASP A 86 -18.63 -8.41 17.00
C ASP A 86 -18.07 -9.82 17.29
N LYS A 87 -18.33 -10.77 16.39
CA LYS A 87 -17.94 -12.17 16.52
C LYS A 87 -17.29 -12.70 15.24
N PRO A 88 -16.49 -13.78 15.32
CA PRO A 88 -15.95 -14.44 14.15
C PRO A 88 -17.08 -14.95 13.24
N VAL A 89 -17.03 -14.64 11.95
CA VAL A 89 -18.05 -15.08 10.98
C VAL A 89 -17.50 -15.03 9.56
N ARG A 90 -17.99 -15.92 8.69
CA ARG A 90 -17.70 -15.89 7.26
C ARG A 90 -18.97 -15.68 6.45
N LEU A 91 -19.03 -14.60 5.67
CA LEU A 91 -20.10 -14.30 4.72
C LEU A 91 -19.69 -14.76 3.32
N VAL A 92 -20.53 -15.54 2.65
CA VAL A 92 -20.23 -16.07 1.31
C VAL A 92 -21.38 -15.77 0.38
N GLY A 93 -21.15 -14.90 -0.59
CA GLY A 93 -22.09 -14.59 -1.67
C GLY A 93 -21.89 -15.49 -2.88
N VAL A 94 -22.84 -15.42 -3.81
CA VAL A 94 -22.78 -16.12 -5.11
C VAL A 94 -21.75 -15.46 -6.04
N GLY A 95 -21.42 -14.20 -5.80
CA GLY A 95 -20.52 -13.36 -6.59
C GLY A 95 -20.96 -11.90 -6.56
N ILE A 96 -20.03 -10.97 -6.79
CA ILE A 96 -20.27 -9.51 -6.67
C ILE A 96 -21.42 -8.99 -7.54
N GLU A 97 -21.69 -9.63 -8.68
CA GLU A 97 -22.81 -9.27 -9.57
C GLU A 97 -24.18 -9.74 -9.06
N ASN A 98 -24.20 -10.72 -8.16
CA ASN A 98 -25.41 -11.46 -7.78
C ASN A 98 -25.78 -11.30 -6.31
N THR A 99 -24.84 -10.96 -5.43
CA THR A 99 -25.08 -10.81 -4.00
C THR A 99 -24.59 -9.45 -3.52
N ALA A 100 -25.52 -8.64 -3.00
CA ALA A 100 -25.19 -7.32 -2.47
C ALA A 100 -25.74 -7.12 -1.05
N ILE A 101 -24.92 -6.59 -0.15
CA ILE A 101 -25.32 -6.05 1.16
C ILE A 101 -25.41 -4.54 1.01
N VAL A 102 -26.60 -3.98 1.24
CA VAL A 102 -26.89 -2.57 0.93
C VAL A 102 -27.36 -1.81 2.16
N GLY A 103 -26.62 -0.76 2.53
CA GLY A 103 -27.01 0.20 3.57
C GLY A 103 -27.34 1.57 2.99
N GLN A 104 -28.23 2.32 3.66
CA GLN A 104 -28.68 3.64 3.19
C GLN A 104 -28.64 4.74 4.27
N VAL A 105 -28.42 4.36 5.52
CA VAL A 105 -28.53 5.24 6.68
C VAL A 105 -27.38 4.96 7.66
N GLY A 106 -27.09 5.94 8.52
CA GLY A 106 -26.01 5.87 9.51
C GLY A 106 -24.61 5.93 8.89
N ASP A 107 -23.58 5.83 9.73
CA ASP A 107 -22.22 6.22 9.35
C ASP A 107 -21.48 5.16 8.52
N TYR A 108 -22.00 3.94 8.42
CA TYR A 108 -21.41 2.82 7.66
C TYR A 108 -22.47 1.81 7.23
N VAL A 109 -22.13 0.90 6.29
CA VAL A 109 -22.98 -0.26 5.97
C VAL A 109 -22.70 -1.40 6.93
N VAL A 110 -21.43 -1.79 7.05
CA VAL A 110 -20.97 -2.83 7.98
C VAL A 110 -19.80 -2.31 8.80
N ARG A 111 -19.79 -2.62 10.08
CA ARG A 111 -18.64 -2.41 10.95
C ARG A 111 -18.28 -3.69 11.67
N PHE A 112 -16.99 -4.01 11.68
CA PHE A 112 -16.43 -5.10 12.45
C PHE A 112 -15.66 -4.57 13.66
N VAL A 113 -16.01 -5.05 14.85
CA VAL A 113 -15.41 -4.66 16.14
C VAL A 113 -14.91 -5.86 16.95
N GLY A 114 -14.96 -7.07 16.37
CA GLY A 114 -14.56 -8.30 17.04
C GLY A 114 -13.05 -8.56 17.01
N GLU A 115 -12.59 -9.48 17.87
CA GLU A 115 -11.16 -9.88 17.95
C GLU A 115 -10.79 -11.05 17.03
N GLY A 116 -11.78 -11.77 16.48
CA GLY A 116 -11.55 -12.98 15.67
C GLY A 116 -11.78 -12.77 14.16
N PRO A 117 -11.67 -13.83 13.34
CA PRO A 117 -11.69 -13.65 11.89
C PRO A 117 -13.06 -13.21 11.37
N PHE A 118 -13.09 -12.08 10.67
CA PHE A 118 -14.22 -11.69 9.82
C PHE A 118 -13.85 -11.89 8.35
N ALA A 119 -14.55 -12.82 7.70
CA ALA A 119 -14.31 -13.15 6.30
C ALA A 119 -15.53 -12.83 5.44
N ALA A 120 -15.29 -12.33 4.22
CA ALA A 120 -16.31 -12.16 3.21
C ALA A 120 -15.79 -12.60 1.83
N GLU A 121 -16.65 -13.26 1.05
CA GLU A 121 -16.30 -13.78 -0.27
C GLU A 121 -17.42 -13.51 -1.27
N GLY A 122 -17.11 -12.93 -2.44
CA GLY A 122 -18.07 -12.83 -3.55
C GLY A 122 -19.28 -11.93 -3.24
N ILE A 123 -19.08 -10.84 -2.49
CA ILE A 123 -20.16 -9.95 -2.04
C ILE A 123 -19.85 -8.50 -2.42
N THR A 124 -20.87 -7.79 -2.89
CA THR A 124 -20.85 -6.33 -3.01
C THR A 124 -21.37 -5.69 -1.74
N PHE A 125 -20.54 -4.92 -1.04
CA PHE A 125 -20.95 -3.98 0.00
C PHE A 125 -21.20 -2.64 -0.68
N LEU A 126 -22.42 -2.14 -0.57
CA LEU A 126 -22.83 -0.91 -1.25
C LEU A 126 -23.52 0.03 -0.28
N ARG A 127 -22.98 1.24 -0.17
CA ARG A 127 -23.72 2.36 0.40
C ARG A 127 -24.54 3.02 -0.70
N LYS A 128 -25.85 3.14 -0.48
CA LYS A 128 -26.79 3.72 -1.45
C LYS A 128 -27.49 4.92 -0.86
N GLY A 129 -27.39 6.06 -1.54
CA GLY A 129 -28.06 7.29 -1.14
C GLY A 129 -27.09 8.47 -1.15
N GLN A 130 -27.42 9.50 -0.38
CA GLN A 130 -26.60 10.71 -0.22
C GLN A 130 -26.21 10.96 1.24
N ALA A 131 -26.61 10.07 2.16
CA ALA A 131 -26.20 10.20 3.55
C ALA A 131 -24.70 9.95 3.66
N VAL A 132 -23.97 10.86 4.30
CA VAL A 132 -22.54 10.71 4.61
C VAL A 132 -22.29 9.39 5.32
N GLY A 133 -21.23 8.70 4.94
CA GLY A 133 -20.80 7.47 5.60
C GLY A 133 -19.91 6.59 4.73
N ASP A 134 -19.21 5.70 5.41
CA ASP A 134 -18.34 4.71 4.83
C ASP A 134 -19.13 3.50 4.35
N VAL A 135 -18.47 2.60 3.63
CA VAL A 135 -19.08 1.32 3.24
C VAL A 135 -18.78 0.27 4.30
N VAL A 136 -17.50 -0.07 4.51
CA VAL A 136 -17.08 -1.05 5.52
C VAL A 136 -15.99 -0.49 6.43
N ILE A 137 -16.17 -0.66 7.73
CA ILE A 137 -15.20 -0.28 8.77
C ILE A 137 -14.75 -1.54 9.52
N VAL A 138 -13.46 -1.67 9.78
CA VAL A 138 -12.84 -2.73 10.58
C VAL A 138 -11.99 -2.06 11.65
N GLU A 139 -12.39 -2.16 12.92
CA GLU A 139 -11.72 -1.50 14.05
C GLU A 139 -10.61 -2.37 14.70
N GLY A 140 -10.39 -3.59 14.20
CA GLY A 140 -9.36 -4.50 14.68
C GLY A 140 -9.59 -5.95 14.24
N GLY A 141 -8.70 -6.85 14.66
CA GLY A 141 -8.83 -8.29 14.43
C GLY A 141 -8.24 -8.79 13.09
N GLU A 142 -8.55 -10.03 12.74
CA GLU A 142 -8.12 -10.65 11.48
C GLU A 142 -9.24 -10.59 10.44
N ILE A 143 -8.92 -10.20 9.20
CA ILE A 143 -9.89 -10.18 8.10
C ILE A 143 -9.50 -11.06 6.93
N ALA A 144 -10.50 -11.53 6.17
CA ALA A 144 -10.29 -12.15 4.88
C ALA A 144 -11.40 -11.74 3.89
N PHE A 145 -11.14 -10.70 3.10
CA PHE A 145 -12.03 -10.25 2.02
C PHE A 145 -11.50 -10.72 0.67
N VAL A 146 -12.24 -11.59 -0.02
CA VAL A 146 -11.81 -12.21 -1.27
C VAL A 146 -12.87 -12.04 -2.35
N GLY A 147 -12.53 -11.40 -3.47
CA GLY A 147 -13.50 -11.20 -4.54
C GLY A 147 -14.70 -10.37 -4.09
N CYS A 148 -14.48 -9.34 -3.27
CA CYS A 148 -15.53 -8.45 -2.78
C CYS A 148 -15.56 -7.14 -3.57
N GLN A 149 -16.67 -6.41 -3.47
CA GLN A 149 -16.75 -5.03 -3.93
C GLN A 149 -17.12 -4.09 -2.79
N PHE A 150 -16.47 -2.93 -2.70
CA PHE A 150 -16.76 -1.87 -1.74
C PHE A 150 -17.01 -0.56 -2.47
N ALA A 151 -18.25 -0.06 -2.43
CA ALA A 151 -18.65 1.08 -3.25
C ALA A 151 -19.70 2.00 -2.63
N GLY A 152 -19.69 3.25 -3.09
CA GLY A 152 -20.73 4.24 -2.78
C GLY A 152 -20.55 4.97 -1.46
N GLY A 153 -19.35 4.94 -0.87
CA GLY A 153 -19.01 5.80 0.27
C GLY A 153 -19.30 7.26 -0.07
N VAL A 154 -20.00 7.97 0.81
CA VAL A 154 -20.43 9.36 0.60
C VAL A 154 -19.76 10.27 1.60
N ASP A 155 -19.23 11.38 1.13
CA ASP A 155 -18.58 12.41 1.95
C ASP A 155 -19.23 13.79 1.71
N GLU A 156 -19.35 14.58 2.77
CA GLU A 156 -19.78 15.98 2.71
C GLU A 156 -18.74 16.87 3.44
N GLY A 157 -17.56 17.03 2.83
CA GLY A 157 -16.49 17.92 3.30
C GLY A 157 -15.43 17.21 4.14
N ASP A 158 -14.74 17.92 5.03
CA ASP A 158 -13.59 17.37 5.79
C ASP A 158 -14.00 16.49 7.00
N GLN A 159 -15.09 15.73 6.90
CA GLN A 159 -15.52 14.83 7.97
C GLN A 159 -14.65 13.56 8.04
N GLY A 160 -13.80 13.32 7.03
CA GLY A 160 -12.98 12.12 6.94
C GLY A 160 -13.80 10.86 6.70
N MET A 161 -14.95 10.98 6.03
CA MET A 161 -15.91 9.90 5.73
C MET A 161 -15.92 9.59 4.23
N GLY A 162 -16.79 8.69 3.79
CA GLY A 162 -16.96 8.33 2.39
C GLY A 162 -15.89 7.38 1.89
N ILE A 163 -15.36 6.54 2.78
CA ILE A 163 -14.33 5.54 2.48
C ILE A 163 -14.98 4.21 2.09
N GLY A 164 -14.44 3.55 1.06
CA GLY A 164 -14.88 2.22 0.65
C GLY A 164 -14.56 1.14 1.68
N LEU A 165 -13.30 1.03 2.09
CA LEU A 165 -12.87 0.09 3.12
C LEU A 165 -11.90 0.76 4.07
N ARG A 166 -12.30 0.89 5.33
CA ARG A 166 -11.49 1.46 6.41
C ARG A 166 -11.00 0.34 7.34
N LEU A 167 -9.69 0.22 7.47
CA LEU A 167 -9.00 -0.75 8.32
C LEU A 167 -8.20 0.01 9.38
N GLU A 168 -8.56 -0.14 10.66
CA GLU A 168 -8.00 0.63 11.78
C GLU A 168 -7.52 -0.29 12.90
N GLY A 169 -7.07 0.30 14.00
CA GLY A 169 -6.60 -0.43 15.18
C GLY A 169 -5.43 -1.36 14.86
N ASN A 170 -5.57 -2.63 15.23
CA ASN A 170 -4.57 -3.68 15.01
C ASN A 170 -4.94 -4.62 13.84
N THR A 171 -5.76 -4.15 12.89
CA THR A 171 -6.30 -5.00 11.82
C THR A 171 -5.18 -5.70 11.04
N THR A 172 -5.31 -7.01 10.87
CA THR A 172 -4.43 -7.85 10.03
C THR A 172 -5.25 -8.68 9.06
N GLY A 173 -4.59 -9.42 8.18
CA GLY A 173 -5.25 -10.36 7.27
C GLY A 173 -5.18 -9.93 5.82
N LEU A 174 -6.14 -10.38 5.01
CA LEU A 174 -6.05 -10.33 3.55
C LEU A 174 -7.25 -9.61 2.94
N VAL A 175 -6.98 -8.67 2.04
CA VAL A 175 -7.93 -8.16 1.05
C VAL A 175 -7.39 -8.52 -0.32
N LYS A 176 -8.10 -9.40 -1.03
CA LYS A 176 -7.62 -9.99 -2.28
C LYS A 176 -8.66 -10.00 -3.38
N ASP A 177 -8.20 -9.82 -4.62
CA ASP A 177 -9.00 -9.92 -5.85
C ASP A 177 -10.30 -9.10 -5.77
N SER A 178 -10.28 -8.00 -5.01
CA SER A 178 -11.46 -7.20 -4.69
C SER A 178 -11.46 -5.89 -5.47
N THR A 179 -12.63 -5.30 -5.65
CA THR A 179 -12.82 -4.01 -6.33
C THR A 179 -13.28 -2.94 -5.35
N VAL A 180 -12.61 -1.80 -5.32
CA VAL A 180 -12.98 -0.68 -4.46
C VAL A 180 -13.17 0.56 -5.31
N THR A 181 -14.41 1.04 -5.44
CA THR A 181 -14.78 1.95 -6.52
C THR A 181 -15.89 2.93 -6.16
N GLU A 182 -15.89 4.09 -6.84
CA GLU A 182 -16.96 5.09 -6.75
C GLU A 182 -17.23 5.53 -5.30
N ASN A 183 -16.16 5.79 -4.54
CA ASN A 183 -16.23 6.37 -3.21
C ASN A 183 -15.85 7.86 -3.27
N ASP A 184 -16.55 8.68 -2.51
CA ASP A 184 -16.39 10.15 -2.52
C ASP A 184 -15.10 10.62 -1.84
N SER A 185 -14.44 9.75 -1.06
CA SER A 185 -13.14 10.01 -0.43
C SER A 185 -12.13 8.94 -0.86
N MET A 186 -11.65 8.12 0.06
CA MET A 186 -10.65 7.10 -0.20
C MET A 186 -11.28 5.77 -0.64
N GLY A 187 -10.56 5.01 -1.47
CA GLY A 187 -10.90 3.63 -1.72
C GLY A 187 -10.68 2.78 -0.47
N ILE A 188 -9.41 2.53 -0.15
CA ILE A 188 -8.99 1.79 1.05
C ILE A 188 -8.20 2.73 1.95
N ALA A 189 -8.56 2.82 3.23
CA ALA A 189 -7.76 3.50 4.24
C ALA A 189 -7.25 2.50 5.28
N VAL A 190 -5.94 2.55 5.55
CA VAL A 190 -5.26 1.76 6.56
C VAL A 190 -4.69 2.73 7.60
N ARG A 191 -5.11 2.62 8.86
CA ARG A 191 -4.81 3.59 9.91
C ARG A 191 -4.29 2.92 11.19
N ASP A 192 -3.91 3.74 12.16
CA ASP A 192 -3.38 3.33 13.45
C ASP A 192 -2.17 2.38 13.30
N GLN A 193 -2.31 1.13 13.71
CA GLN A 193 -1.28 0.08 13.72
C GLN A 193 -1.65 -1.07 12.79
N ALA A 194 -2.60 -0.86 11.87
CA ALA A 194 -3.09 -1.91 10.99
C ALA A 194 -1.98 -2.38 10.02
N GLN A 195 -1.90 -3.69 9.80
CA GLN A 195 -0.89 -4.35 8.99
C GLN A 195 -1.52 -5.34 7.99
N PRO A 196 -2.46 -4.92 7.11
CA PRO A 196 -3.11 -5.82 6.17
C PRO A 196 -2.21 -6.17 4.99
N ARG A 197 -2.53 -7.30 4.32
CA ARG A 197 -2.06 -7.62 2.98
C ARG A 197 -3.15 -7.27 1.97
N LEU A 198 -2.89 -6.26 1.14
CA LEU A 198 -3.72 -5.87 0.01
C LEU A 198 -3.12 -6.49 -1.25
N GLU A 199 -3.77 -7.49 -1.84
CA GLU A 199 -3.24 -8.26 -2.97
C GLU A 199 -4.17 -8.21 -4.19
N SER A 200 -3.66 -7.84 -5.36
CA SER A 200 -4.39 -7.97 -6.63
C SER A 200 -5.75 -7.26 -6.63
N ASN A 201 -5.89 -6.16 -5.90
CA ASN A 201 -7.14 -5.40 -5.86
C ASN A 201 -7.20 -4.33 -6.95
N ALA A 202 -8.41 -4.06 -7.44
CA ALA A 202 -8.71 -2.99 -8.36
C ALA A 202 -9.32 -1.80 -7.60
N VAL A 203 -8.55 -0.72 -7.43
CA VAL A 203 -8.96 0.47 -6.67
C VAL A 203 -9.14 1.65 -7.63
N ILE A 204 -10.38 1.92 -8.03
CA ILE A 204 -10.70 2.66 -9.26
C ILE A 204 -11.71 3.78 -9.00
N ASN A 205 -11.57 4.94 -9.66
CA ASN A 205 -12.57 6.02 -9.66
C ASN A 205 -13.03 6.47 -8.25
N ASN A 206 -12.11 6.52 -7.28
CA ASN A 206 -12.40 7.15 -5.99
C ASN A 206 -12.04 8.64 -6.10
N ARG A 207 -12.87 9.53 -5.57
CA ARG A 207 -12.70 10.98 -5.73
C ARG A 207 -11.53 11.55 -4.93
N GLY A 208 -10.93 10.77 -4.04
CA GLY A 208 -9.72 11.08 -3.30
C GLY A 208 -8.60 10.06 -3.57
N VAL A 209 -8.04 9.50 -2.51
CA VAL A 209 -6.93 8.53 -2.59
C VAL A 209 -7.45 7.14 -2.97
N GLY A 210 -6.70 6.38 -3.78
CA GLY A 210 -6.96 4.95 -3.99
C GLY A 210 -6.72 4.15 -2.70
N ILE A 211 -5.45 3.95 -2.34
CA ILE A 211 -5.03 3.28 -1.09
C ILE A 211 -4.26 4.29 -0.21
N GLY A 212 -4.76 4.57 0.99
CA GLY A 212 -4.12 5.45 1.96
C GLY A 212 -3.57 4.69 3.17
N TYR A 213 -2.33 4.96 3.56
CA TYR A 213 -1.73 4.52 4.83
C TYR A 213 -1.45 5.73 5.72
N PHE A 214 -1.88 5.66 6.97
CA PHE A 214 -1.80 6.75 7.95
C PHE A 214 -1.26 6.26 9.30
N ASP A 215 -0.91 7.20 10.16
CA ASP A 215 -0.42 6.96 11.51
C ASP A 215 0.82 6.06 11.51
N GLU A 216 0.79 4.88 12.12
CA GLU A 216 1.88 3.88 12.13
C GLU A 216 1.51 2.65 11.28
N ALA A 217 0.57 2.80 10.34
CA ALA A 217 0.09 1.72 9.51
C ALA A 217 1.21 1.14 8.63
N GLY A 218 1.15 -0.17 8.42
CA GLY A 218 2.09 -0.89 7.57
C GLY A 218 1.41 -2.04 6.82
N GLY A 219 2.13 -3.15 6.68
CA GLY A 219 1.68 -4.32 5.93
C GLY A 219 2.20 -4.28 4.50
N MET A 220 1.41 -4.82 3.57
CA MET A 220 1.86 -4.98 2.18
C MET A 220 0.75 -4.64 1.19
N ALA A 221 1.08 -3.78 0.22
CA ALA A 221 0.32 -3.63 -1.01
C ALA A 221 1.09 -4.34 -2.13
N PHE A 222 0.52 -5.41 -2.67
CA PHE A 222 1.11 -6.24 -3.71
C PHE A 222 0.21 -6.38 -4.93
N GLN A 223 0.69 -6.00 -6.12
CA GLN A 223 -0.05 -6.17 -7.38
C GLN A 223 -1.41 -5.48 -7.43
N ASN A 224 -1.63 -4.40 -6.67
CA ASN A 224 -2.86 -3.64 -6.76
C ASN A 224 -2.83 -2.68 -7.97
N GLN A 225 -3.99 -2.45 -8.56
CA GLN A 225 -4.19 -1.49 -9.62
C GLN A 225 -4.95 -0.27 -9.08
N CYS A 226 -4.26 0.86 -8.94
CA CYS A 226 -4.86 2.14 -8.54
C CYS A 226 -5.04 3.03 -9.78
N THR A 227 -6.28 3.27 -10.19
CA THR A 227 -6.54 3.95 -11.48
C THR A 227 -7.64 5.00 -11.36
N ARG A 228 -7.40 6.19 -11.95
CA ARG A 228 -8.37 7.31 -11.94
C ARG A 228 -8.84 7.71 -10.54
N ASN A 229 -7.93 7.67 -9.58
CA ASN A 229 -8.11 8.33 -8.28
C ASN A 229 -7.42 9.70 -8.34
N VAL A 230 -7.52 10.52 -7.30
CA VAL A 230 -6.68 11.71 -7.17
C VAL A 230 -5.22 11.32 -6.96
N VAL A 231 -4.95 10.48 -5.96
CA VAL A 231 -3.63 9.85 -5.77
C VAL A 231 -3.82 8.34 -5.78
N GLY A 232 -2.94 7.60 -6.45
CA GLY A 232 -3.04 6.14 -6.51
C GLY A 232 -2.82 5.48 -5.15
N VAL A 233 -1.65 5.70 -4.55
CA VAL A 233 -1.30 5.27 -3.19
C VAL A 233 -0.73 6.46 -2.41
N TYR A 234 -1.27 6.74 -1.23
CA TYR A 234 -0.85 7.85 -0.38
C TYR A 234 -0.37 7.34 0.98
N LEU A 235 0.74 7.87 1.46
CA LEU A 235 1.33 7.54 2.75
C LEU A 235 1.63 8.81 3.51
N ASP A 236 1.31 8.84 4.80
CA ASP A 236 1.51 10.01 5.65
C ASP A 236 1.93 9.61 7.07
N GLN A 237 2.32 10.61 7.85
CA GLN A 237 2.75 10.47 9.24
C GLN A 237 3.90 9.45 9.36
N LEU A 238 3.75 8.35 10.09
CA LEU A 238 4.78 7.34 10.32
C LEU A 238 4.49 6.04 9.56
N ALA A 239 3.67 6.08 8.52
CA ALA A 239 3.32 4.89 7.75
C ALA A 239 4.54 4.28 7.03
N GLU A 240 4.74 2.97 7.17
CA GLU A 240 5.87 2.23 6.58
C GLU A 240 5.47 0.88 5.94
N PRO A 241 4.51 0.83 4.98
CA PRO A 241 4.15 -0.39 4.28
C PRO A 241 5.22 -0.81 3.25
N THR A 242 5.13 -2.07 2.81
CA THR A 242 5.82 -2.56 1.60
C THR A 242 4.91 -2.49 0.39
N LEU A 243 5.25 -1.64 -0.58
CA LEU A 243 4.57 -1.51 -1.87
C LEU A 243 5.38 -2.28 -2.93
N THR A 244 4.85 -3.38 -3.44
CA THR A 244 5.54 -4.18 -4.47
C THR A 244 4.64 -4.46 -5.67
N GLU A 245 5.15 -4.21 -6.88
CA GLU A 245 4.47 -4.55 -8.14
C GLU A 245 3.07 -3.91 -8.30
N ASN A 246 2.80 -2.79 -7.64
CA ASN A 246 1.55 -2.05 -7.84
C ASN A 246 1.60 -1.23 -9.13
N VAL A 247 0.43 -1.00 -9.72
CA VAL A 247 0.24 -0.24 -10.96
C VAL A 247 -0.64 0.97 -10.67
N CYS A 248 -0.05 2.17 -10.70
CA CYS A 248 -0.73 3.44 -10.45
C CYS A 248 -0.81 4.25 -11.74
N VAL A 249 -2.00 4.28 -12.35
CA VAL A 249 -2.17 4.75 -13.73
C VAL A 249 -3.29 5.75 -13.88
N ASN A 250 -3.05 6.83 -14.63
CA ASN A 250 -4.04 7.87 -14.94
C ASN A 250 -4.73 8.43 -13.69
N ASN A 251 -3.97 8.66 -12.61
CA ASN A 251 -4.47 9.39 -11.45
C ASN A 251 -4.36 10.90 -11.69
N HIS A 252 -5.27 11.66 -11.10
CA HIS A 252 -5.37 13.11 -11.35
C HIS A 252 -4.21 13.90 -10.76
N TRP A 253 -3.50 13.38 -9.76
CA TRP A 253 -2.26 13.93 -9.25
C TRP A 253 -1.13 12.91 -9.39
N ASP A 254 -0.82 12.18 -8.32
CA ASP A 254 0.40 11.37 -8.24
C ASP A 254 0.06 9.87 -8.28
N GLY A 255 0.99 9.07 -8.81
CA GLY A 255 0.89 7.62 -8.74
C GLY A 255 1.02 7.13 -7.29
N ILE A 256 2.17 7.42 -6.67
CA ILE A 256 2.45 7.13 -5.25
C ILE A 256 2.94 8.42 -4.58
N ALA A 257 2.43 8.74 -3.38
CA ALA A 257 2.87 9.92 -2.62
C ALA A 257 3.25 9.54 -1.18
N TYR A 258 4.40 10.03 -0.74
CA TYR A 258 4.89 9.95 0.64
C TYR A 258 4.93 11.36 1.25
N TRP A 259 4.33 11.51 2.43
CA TRP A 259 4.26 12.76 3.19
C TRP A 259 4.62 12.54 4.67
N GLY A 260 4.75 13.63 5.43
CA GLY A 260 5.10 13.57 6.85
C GLY A 260 6.48 12.94 7.05
N ASP A 261 6.55 11.96 7.94
CA ASP A 261 7.74 11.15 8.25
C ASP A 261 7.65 9.75 7.60
N ALA A 262 6.78 9.59 6.58
CA ALA A 262 6.48 8.28 6.01
C ALA A 262 7.71 7.61 5.37
N GLY A 263 7.72 6.29 5.41
CA GLY A 263 8.85 5.46 4.97
C GLY A 263 8.40 4.14 4.35
N GLY A 264 9.22 3.12 4.50
CA GLY A 264 8.99 1.80 3.91
C GLY A 264 9.64 1.60 2.55
N LEU A 265 9.20 0.55 1.85
CA LEU A 265 9.79 0.09 0.59
C LEU A 265 8.77 0.20 -0.54
N ALA A 266 9.11 0.95 -1.60
CA ALA A 266 8.45 0.85 -2.90
C ALA A 266 9.36 0.14 -3.88
N ARG A 267 8.98 -1.07 -4.31
CA ARG A 267 9.76 -1.88 -5.22
C ARG A 267 8.98 -2.31 -6.46
N ARG A 268 9.55 -2.11 -7.65
CA ARG A 268 8.98 -2.61 -8.91
C ARG A 268 7.54 -2.14 -9.17
N ASN A 269 7.16 -0.97 -8.66
CA ASN A 269 5.87 -0.37 -8.96
C ASN A 269 5.95 0.36 -10.31
N THR A 270 4.80 0.45 -10.99
CA THR A 270 4.67 1.17 -12.26
C THR A 270 3.74 2.36 -12.05
N CYS A 271 4.24 3.57 -12.27
CA CYS A 271 3.48 4.82 -12.20
C CYS A 271 3.47 5.50 -13.57
N THR A 272 2.34 5.43 -14.28
CA THR A 272 2.28 5.85 -15.69
C THR A 272 1.06 6.70 -16.01
N GLY A 273 1.23 7.76 -16.80
CA GLY A 273 0.13 8.60 -17.26
C GLY A 273 -0.58 9.38 -16.16
N ASN A 274 0.06 9.59 -15.00
CA ASN A 274 -0.51 10.44 -13.95
C ASN A 274 -0.33 11.91 -14.35
N GLU A 275 -1.30 12.77 -14.00
CA GLU A 275 -1.31 14.17 -14.46
C GLU A 275 -0.28 15.05 -13.72
N LYS A 276 0.29 14.56 -12.62
CA LYS A 276 1.42 15.19 -11.90
C LYS A 276 2.61 14.25 -11.88
N THR A 277 2.91 13.62 -10.75
CA THR A 277 4.16 12.88 -10.57
C THR A 277 3.93 11.37 -10.66
N GLY A 278 4.92 10.62 -11.12
CA GLY A 278 4.95 9.18 -10.89
C GLY A 278 5.00 8.86 -9.38
N ILE A 279 6.09 9.26 -8.71
CA ILE A 279 6.27 9.11 -7.26
C ILE A 279 6.67 10.44 -6.62
N TYR A 280 5.85 10.92 -5.68
CA TYR A 280 6.08 12.14 -4.91
C TYR A 280 6.59 11.83 -3.49
N ILE A 281 7.62 12.54 -3.03
CA ILE A 281 8.17 12.43 -1.67
C ILE A 281 8.31 13.85 -1.11
N GLY A 282 7.55 14.17 -0.06
CA GLY A 282 7.53 15.48 0.58
C GLY A 282 7.68 15.41 2.10
N GLY A 283 7.83 16.60 2.72
CA GLY A 283 7.98 16.71 4.17
C GLY A 283 9.34 16.18 4.65
N GLN A 284 9.32 15.22 5.57
CA GLN A 284 10.48 14.52 6.13
C GLN A 284 10.58 13.07 5.63
N ALA A 285 9.75 12.67 4.66
CA ALA A 285 9.63 11.29 4.23
C ALA A 285 10.97 10.73 3.72
N ARG A 286 11.23 9.45 4.03
CA ARG A 286 12.50 8.76 3.72
C ARG A 286 12.30 7.33 3.20
N PRO A 287 11.60 7.14 2.06
CA PRO A 287 11.38 5.80 1.51
C PRO A 287 12.62 5.20 0.85
N LEU A 288 12.60 3.87 0.70
CA LEU A 288 13.46 3.14 -0.23
C LEU A 288 12.69 2.87 -1.53
N LEU A 289 13.14 3.46 -2.63
CA LEU A 289 12.57 3.27 -3.97
C LEU A 289 13.50 2.40 -4.79
N GLU A 290 13.09 1.17 -5.10
CA GLU A 290 13.91 0.18 -5.81
C GLU A 290 13.24 -0.32 -7.10
N GLY A 291 13.84 -0.08 -8.26
CA GLY A 291 13.37 -0.72 -9.50
C GLY A 291 11.99 -0.28 -9.95
N ASN A 292 11.50 0.90 -9.54
CA ASN A 292 10.20 1.42 -9.98
C ASN A 292 10.31 2.03 -11.38
N VAL A 293 9.21 2.00 -12.11
CA VAL A 293 9.09 2.60 -13.44
C VAL A 293 8.11 3.77 -13.37
N CYS A 294 8.60 4.97 -13.66
CA CYS A 294 7.80 6.20 -13.71
C CYS A 294 7.86 6.76 -15.13
N SER A 295 6.83 6.51 -15.93
CA SER A 295 6.88 6.86 -17.35
C SER A 295 5.64 7.60 -17.84
N ASP A 296 5.82 8.42 -18.87
CA ASP A 296 4.71 9.05 -19.59
C ASP A 296 3.76 9.85 -18.66
N ASN A 297 4.27 10.36 -17.52
CA ASN A 297 3.51 11.24 -16.63
C ASN A 297 3.53 12.68 -17.18
N GLU A 298 2.44 13.44 -16.95
CA GLU A 298 2.35 14.83 -17.42
C GLU A 298 3.23 15.81 -16.62
N GLY A 299 3.77 15.36 -15.49
CA GLY A 299 4.77 16.09 -14.70
C GLY A 299 6.10 15.37 -14.64
N ILE A 300 6.55 15.07 -13.43
CA ILE A 300 7.89 14.54 -13.13
C ILE A 300 7.80 13.02 -12.89
N GLY A 301 8.87 12.26 -13.19
CA GLY A 301 8.94 10.85 -12.84
C GLY A 301 8.94 10.61 -11.33
N ILE A 302 10.00 11.07 -10.64
CA ILE A 302 10.13 11.01 -9.17
C ILE A 302 10.52 12.40 -8.64
N VAL A 303 9.92 12.87 -7.54
CA VAL A 303 10.30 14.15 -6.91
C VAL A 303 10.53 14.03 -5.40
N PHE A 304 11.60 14.65 -4.90
CA PHE A 304 11.87 14.88 -3.49
C PHE A 304 11.78 16.39 -3.19
N VAL A 305 10.93 16.79 -2.24
CA VAL A 305 10.68 18.20 -1.86
C VAL A 305 10.70 18.37 -0.33
N GLY A 306 10.93 19.58 0.17
CA GLY A 306 11.00 19.86 1.61
C GLY A 306 12.33 19.40 2.19
N GLN A 307 12.29 18.57 3.22
CA GLN A 307 13.47 17.92 3.84
C GLN A 307 13.49 16.42 3.54
N ALA A 308 12.76 16.01 2.49
CA ALA A 308 12.68 14.62 2.06
C ALA A 308 14.07 14.03 1.76
N GLY A 309 14.21 12.74 2.02
CA GLY A 309 15.42 11.99 1.74
C GLY A 309 15.10 10.54 1.41
N GLY A 310 16.05 9.66 1.65
CA GLY A 310 15.93 8.23 1.32
C GLY A 310 16.82 7.82 0.16
N LEU A 311 16.52 6.68 -0.44
CA LEU A 311 17.31 6.09 -1.51
C LEU A 311 16.42 5.79 -2.72
N ALA A 312 16.74 6.40 -3.86
CA ALA A 312 16.25 5.98 -5.16
C ALA A 312 17.32 5.14 -5.84
N HIS A 313 17.06 3.84 -5.96
CA HIS A 313 17.96 2.85 -6.55
C HIS A 313 17.34 2.15 -7.75
N GLN A 314 18.05 2.12 -8.89
CA GLN A 314 17.64 1.34 -10.07
C GLN A 314 16.24 1.68 -10.61
N ASN A 315 15.74 2.89 -10.38
CA ASN A 315 14.46 3.31 -10.94
C ASN A 315 14.63 3.78 -12.38
N GLU A 316 13.59 3.59 -13.20
CA GLU A 316 13.51 4.10 -14.55
C GLU A 316 12.50 5.25 -14.60
N CYS A 317 12.96 6.43 -15.02
CA CYS A 317 12.12 7.61 -15.23
C CYS A 317 12.18 8.01 -16.70
N SER A 318 11.17 7.66 -17.49
CA SER A 318 11.23 7.82 -18.94
C SER A 318 10.02 8.53 -19.58
N ARG A 319 10.26 9.36 -20.59
CA ARG A 319 9.20 10.05 -21.36
C ARG A 319 8.22 10.88 -20.53
N ASN A 320 8.65 11.39 -19.37
CA ASN A 320 7.84 12.32 -18.58
C ASN A 320 7.85 13.71 -19.25
N GLN A 321 6.74 14.44 -19.13
CA GLN A 321 6.59 15.75 -19.80
C GLN A 321 7.39 16.88 -19.13
N LEU A 322 7.99 16.63 -17.95
CA LEU A 322 8.99 17.48 -17.33
C LEU A 322 10.30 16.69 -17.16
N HIS A 323 10.78 16.59 -15.91
CA HIS A 323 12.04 15.95 -15.57
C HIS A 323 11.87 14.46 -15.24
N GLY A 324 12.97 13.70 -15.33
CA GLY A 324 12.99 12.31 -14.83
C GLY A 324 12.92 12.28 -13.29
N ILE A 325 13.94 12.81 -12.62
CA ILE A 325 13.99 12.94 -11.15
C ILE A 325 14.25 14.40 -10.76
N VAL A 326 13.51 14.93 -9.79
CA VAL A 326 13.73 16.26 -9.22
C VAL A 326 14.05 16.17 -7.73
N VAL A 327 15.00 16.99 -7.30
CA VAL A 327 15.28 17.25 -5.88
C VAL A 327 15.23 18.76 -5.66
N ASP A 328 14.33 19.21 -4.80
CA ASP A 328 14.05 20.63 -4.59
C ASP A 328 14.06 21.00 -3.09
N GLU A 329 14.07 22.29 -2.82
CA GLU A 329 14.07 22.89 -1.48
C GLU A 329 15.29 22.46 -0.66
N GLU A 330 15.12 21.74 0.46
CA GLU A 330 16.21 21.26 1.33
C GLU A 330 16.36 19.72 1.25
N ALA A 331 15.78 19.10 0.21
CA ALA A 331 15.79 17.66 0.06
C ALA A 331 17.21 17.13 -0.19
N HIS A 332 17.49 15.95 0.34
CA HIS A 332 18.83 15.36 0.37
C HIS A 332 18.84 13.84 0.21
N PRO A 333 18.29 13.30 -0.91
CA PRO A 333 18.27 11.87 -1.18
C PRO A 333 19.63 11.34 -1.68
N THR A 334 19.77 10.01 -1.68
CA THR A 334 20.77 9.31 -2.50
C THR A 334 20.10 8.81 -3.77
N LEU A 335 20.59 9.25 -4.93
CA LEU A 335 20.18 8.77 -6.25
C LEU A 335 21.28 7.88 -6.82
N GLU A 336 21.04 6.57 -6.88
CA GLU A 336 22.02 5.59 -7.35
C GLU A 336 21.47 4.70 -8.48
N LYS A 337 22.20 4.60 -9.60
CA LYS A 337 21.88 3.65 -10.69
C LYS A 337 20.50 3.81 -11.29
N ASN A 338 19.92 5.00 -11.22
CA ASN A 338 18.66 5.29 -11.90
C ASN A 338 18.92 5.58 -13.37
N VAL A 339 17.94 5.26 -14.21
CA VAL A 339 17.95 5.57 -15.64
C VAL A 339 16.90 6.66 -15.89
N CYS A 340 17.34 7.81 -16.38
CA CYS A 340 16.46 8.92 -16.74
C CYS A 340 16.56 9.18 -18.25
N ALA A 341 15.53 8.79 -18.99
CA ALA A 341 15.58 8.73 -20.45
C ALA A 341 14.43 9.47 -21.15
N ASP A 342 14.73 10.18 -22.23
CA ASP A 342 13.72 10.78 -23.12
C ASP A 342 12.70 11.70 -22.43
N ASN A 343 13.06 12.31 -21.29
CA ASN A 343 12.21 13.27 -20.61
C ASN A 343 12.26 14.63 -21.34
N GLN A 344 11.17 15.41 -21.26
CA GLN A 344 11.07 16.68 -22.01
C GLN A 344 11.86 17.83 -21.37
N GLU A 345 12.42 17.63 -20.18
CA GLU A 345 13.33 18.58 -19.54
C GLU A 345 14.69 17.90 -19.24
N ALA A 346 15.18 17.99 -18.00
CA ALA A 346 16.39 17.30 -17.58
C ALA A 346 16.13 15.88 -17.08
N GLY A 347 17.10 14.98 -17.23
CA GLY A 347 17.05 13.65 -16.65
C GLY A 347 16.97 13.70 -15.12
N ILE A 348 17.93 14.37 -14.48
CA ILE A 348 17.94 14.65 -13.03
C ILE A 348 18.14 16.16 -12.82
N ALA A 349 17.30 16.80 -12.01
CA ALA A 349 17.40 18.23 -11.72
C ALA A 349 17.42 18.54 -10.21
N TYR A 350 18.34 19.42 -9.83
CA TYR A 350 18.50 19.93 -8.47
C TYR A 350 18.18 21.43 -8.41
N PHE A 351 17.28 21.81 -7.52
CA PHE A 351 16.83 23.19 -7.29
C PHE A 351 16.91 23.56 -5.80
N GLY A 352 16.65 24.82 -5.45
CA GLY A 352 16.69 25.27 -4.06
C GLY A 352 18.06 25.05 -3.40
N ALA A 353 18.06 24.71 -2.12
CA ALA A 353 19.24 24.29 -1.36
C ALA A 353 19.44 22.75 -1.38
N ALA A 354 18.87 22.06 -2.38
CA ALA A 354 18.90 20.61 -2.45
C ALA A 354 20.34 20.07 -2.49
N SER A 355 20.56 18.93 -1.84
CA SER A 355 21.88 18.29 -1.73
C SER A 355 21.75 16.77 -1.77
N GLY A 356 22.76 16.04 -1.30
CA GLY A 356 22.77 14.57 -1.31
C GLY A 356 23.75 14.01 -2.34
N THR A 357 23.57 12.76 -2.73
CA THR A 357 24.52 12.05 -3.60
C THR A 357 23.84 11.61 -4.88
N VAL A 358 24.47 11.89 -6.02
CA VAL A 358 24.03 11.48 -7.36
C VAL A 358 25.14 10.66 -7.95
N ARG A 359 24.98 9.34 -8.01
CA ARG A 359 26.03 8.46 -8.50
C ARG A 359 25.60 7.31 -9.39
N ARG A 360 26.40 7.03 -10.43
CA ARG A 360 26.16 5.91 -11.35
C ARG A 360 24.81 5.95 -12.03
N ASN A 361 24.19 7.12 -12.17
CA ASN A 361 22.96 7.28 -12.91
C ASN A 361 23.27 7.40 -14.40
N GLU A 362 22.34 6.94 -15.23
CA GLU A 362 22.37 7.07 -16.67
C GLU A 362 21.31 8.08 -17.10
N CYS A 363 21.71 9.20 -17.69
CA CYS A 363 20.81 10.21 -18.20
C CYS A 363 21.00 10.38 -19.72
N VAL A 364 20.04 9.90 -20.50
CA VAL A 364 20.17 9.76 -21.95
C VAL A 364 18.97 10.34 -22.70
N GLY A 365 19.20 11.04 -23.81
CA GLY A 365 18.10 11.47 -24.69
C GLY A 365 17.16 12.51 -24.08
N ASN A 366 17.49 13.11 -22.93
CA ASN A 366 16.64 14.13 -22.32
C ASN A 366 16.73 15.44 -23.12
N LEU A 367 15.61 16.12 -23.31
CA LEU A 367 15.52 17.24 -24.25
C LEU A 367 16.38 18.44 -23.84
N VAL A 368 16.62 18.64 -22.54
CA VAL A 368 17.45 19.73 -22.04
C VAL A 368 18.82 19.22 -21.60
N SER A 369 18.92 18.57 -20.44
CA SER A 369 20.21 18.10 -19.95
C SER A 369 20.13 16.73 -19.28
N GLY A 370 21.27 16.04 -19.20
CA GLY A 370 21.33 14.80 -18.43
C GLY A 370 21.16 15.08 -16.94
N ILE A 371 22.01 15.95 -16.39
CA ILE A 371 21.92 16.47 -15.03
C ILE A 371 21.90 18.00 -15.04
N TYR A 372 20.99 18.61 -14.29
CA TYR A 372 20.91 20.05 -14.05
C TYR A 372 21.10 20.37 -12.55
N VAL A 373 21.96 21.32 -12.23
CA VAL A 373 22.19 21.81 -10.87
C VAL A 373 22.08 23.33 -10.83
N ALA A 374 21.06 23.84 -10.11
CA ALA A 374 20.85 25.28 -9.91
C ALA A 374 21.93 25.92 -9.01
N GLU A 375 22.06 27.25 -9.09
CA GLU A 375 23.10 28.04 -8.39
C GLU A 375 23.23 27.75 -6.89
N THR A 376 22.13 27.47 -6.20
CA THR A 376 22.08 27.27 -4.74
C THR A 376 22.08 25.80 -4.32
N ALA A 377 21.90 24.87 -5.25
CA ALA A 377 21.92 23.44 -4.95
C ALA A 377 23.36 22.98 -4.71
N SER A 378 23.55 21.81 -4.11
CA SER A 378 24.90 21.28 -3.83
C SER A 378 25.00 19.74 -3.77
N PRO A 379 24.52 18.99 -4.78
CA PRO A 379 24.70 17.54 -4.82
C PRO A 379 26.18 17.13 -4.99
N ASP A 380 26.53 15.97 -4.47
CA ASP A 380 27.80 15.28 -4.75
C ASP A 380 27.62 14.37 -5.98
N LEU A 381 28.25 14.72 -7.10
CA LEU A 381 28.16 13.99 -8.36
C LEU A 381 29.35 13.04 -8.49
N ASP A 382 29.08 11.74 -8.62
CA ASP A 382 30.12 10.70 -8.76
C ASP A 382 29.74 9.69 -9.85
N ASP A 383 30.58 9.54 -10.88
CA ASP A 383 30.47 8.42 -11.84
C ASP A 383 29.11 8.35 -12.58
N ASN A 384 28.50 9.49 -12.96
CA ASN A 384 27.26 9.49 -13.75
C ASN A 384 27.57 9.49 -15.26
N ASP A 385 26.80 8.71 -16.02
CA ASP A 385 26.86 8.64 -17.47
C ASP A 385 25.75 9.52 -18.06
N CYS A 386 26.13 10.58 -18.76
CA CYS A 386 25.20 11.49 -19.42
C CYS A 386 25.65 11.67 -20.86
N HIS A 387 24.80 11.30 -21.81
CA HIS A 387 25.09 11.37 -23.23
C HIS A 387 23.80 11.55 -24.05
N ASP A 388 23.95 12.04 -25.29
CA ASP A 388 22.85 12.24 -26.22
C ASP A 388 21.71 13.15 -25.68
N ASN A 389 22.02 14.05 -24.75
CA ASN A 389 21.07 15.05 -24.25
C ASN A 389 21.04 16.30 -25.14
N GLY A 390 19.91 17.01 -25.17
CA GLY A 390 19.64 18.01 -26.21
C GLY A 390 20.48 19.29 -26.13
N VAL A 391 20.70 19.85 -24.93
CA VAL A 391 21.48 21.08 -24.73
C VAL A 391 22.87 20.74 -24.20
N GLU A 392 22.95 20.00 -23.11
CA GLU A 392 24.22 19.66 -22.44
C GLU A 392 24.08 18.41 -21.57
N ASP A 393 25.12 17.61 -21.45
CA ASP A 393 25.06 16.38 -20.64
C ASP A 393 24.98 16.69 -19.13
N ILE A 394 25.77 17.65 -18.66
CA ILE A 394 25.72 18.13 -17.27
C ILE A 394 25.80 19.66 -17.26
N ARG A 395 24.77 20.32 -16.72
CA ARG A 395 24.74 21.75 -16.43
C ARG A 395 24.87 21.99 -14.93
N ASP A 396 25.97 22.58 -14.50
CA ASP A 396 26.21 22.90 -13.08
C ASP A 396 26.45 24.41 -12.92
N LEU A 397 25.59 25.08 -12.16
CA LEU A 397 25.60 26.54 -11.97
C LEU A 397 26.17 26.99 -10.61
N ARG A 398 26.70 26.07 -9.81
CA ARG A 398 27.23 26.34 -8.44
C ARG A 398 28.53 27.13 -8.40
#